data_AF-K1Q790-F1
#
_entry.id   AF-K1Q790-F1
#
_cell.length_a   1.000
_cell.length_b   1.000
_cell.length_c   1.000
_cell.angle_alpha   90.00
_cell.angle_beta   90.00
_cell.angle_gamma   90.00
#
_symmetry.space_group_name_H-M   'P 1'
#
loop_
_entity.id
_entity.type
_entity.pdbx_description
1 polymer ?
#
loop_
_entity_poly.entity_id
_entity_poly.type
_entity_poly.pdbx_seq_one_letter_code
_entity_poly.pdbx_strand_id
1 'polypeptide(L)'
;MGLLLFCFIYISFLHRVFVADTLNFSFWSDDESQKYRIKFNGKEYTGYWSWCAALNRALKNDVNITDANFYANITEKKLAEILKSDSDTPIPLLEERVAVLREAGKVLLEKYEGKFLNCVKACNKSAQSLLQLVVRDFPSYRDEADYQGKRVSFYKRAQILVADIWACFEGKSYGEFHDIDTITMFADYRIPQALYHFGALSYSEELKKYLKAEKMMQTGDRYEVEIRGCSIWATEMVAEKTRELIEKDSSLKDVLMNSILIDHYLWDFRRDHAEEMRDNIPFHHIRCIYY
;
A
#
# COMPACT_ATOMS: atom_id res chain seq x y z
N MET A 1 -4.09 -0.97 -14.07
CA MET A 1 -2.76 -1.40 -14.59
C MET A 1 -1.75 -0.24 -14.55
N GLY A 2 -1.50 0.34 -13.36
CA GLY A 2 -0.60 1.49 -13.19
C GLY A 2 0.82 1.17 -12.72
N LEU A 3 1.06 -0.04 -12.18
CA LEU A 3 2.35 -0.44 -11.60
C LEU A 3 3.40 -0.93 -12.63
N LEU A 4 3.00 -1.11 -13.90
CA LEU A 4 3.82 -1.73 -14.96
C LEU A 4 4.42 -0.71 -15.93
N LEU A 5 5.09 0.32 -15.40
CA LEU A 5 6.02 1.11 -16.22
C LEU A 5 7.43 0.84 -15.72
N PHE A 6 8.21 0.22 -16.62
CA PHE A 6 9.62 -0.19 -16.53
C PHE A 6 9.88 -1.65 -16.12
N CYS A 7 9.47 -2.58 -17.00
CA CYS A 7 9.98 -3.96 -16.99
C CYS A 7 11.44 -4.03 -17.45
N PHE A 8 12.33 -4.30 -16.50
CA PHE A 8 13.46 -5.20 -16.68
C PHE A 8 13.65 -5.99 -15.37
N ILE A 9 13.53 -7.33 -15.45
CA ILE A 9 13.55 -8.26 -14.33
C ILE A 9 14.99 -8.33 -13.77
N TYR A 10 15.30 -7.50 -12.78
CA TYR A 10 16.60 -7.50 -12.09
C TYR A 10 16.42 -7.49 -10.57
N ILE A 11 17.41 -8.01 -9.84
CA ILE A 11 17.45 -7.96 -8.35
C ILE A 11 17.31 -6.52 -7.83
N SER A 12 17.85 -5.54 -8.57
CA SER A 12 17.70 -4.11 -8.26
C SER A 12 16.24 -3.66 -8.21
N PHE A 13 15.35 -4.30 -8.98
CA PHE A 13 13.94 -4.00 -9.02
C PHE A 13 13.21 -4.48 -7.77
N LEU A 14 13.52 -5.67 -7.25
CA LEU A 14 12.93 -6.19 -6.00
C LEU A 14 13.21 -5.25 -4.82
N HIS A 15 14.44 -4.77 -4.68
CA HIS A 15 14.79 -3.84 -3.60
C HIS A 15 14.11 -2.48 -3.75
N ARG A 16 13.85 -2.05 -5.00
CA ARG A 16 13.05 -0.86 -5.28
C ARG A 16 11.60 -1.02 -4.86
N VAL A 17 10.97 -2.16 -5.16
CA VAL A 17 9.60 -2.49 -4.69
C VAL A 17 9.56 -2.45 -3.17
N PHE A 18 10.50 -3.13 -2.51
CA PHE A 18 10.57 -3.15 -1.06
C PHE A 18 10.61 -1.73 -0.44
N VAL A 19 11.49 -0.84 -0.94
CA VAL A 19 11.58 0.54 -0.43
C VAL A 19 10.30 1.34 -0.76
N ALA A 20 9.72 1.13 -1.94
CA ALA A 20 8.48 1.79 -2.33
C ALA A 20 7.35 1.46 -1.34
N ASP A 21 7.16 0.18 -1.02
CA ASP A 21 6.11 -0.29 -0.12
C ASP A 21 6.41 0.00 1.35
N THR A 22 7.68 -0.02 1.73
CA THR A 22 8.14 0.40 3.07
C THR A 22 7.69 1.83 3.37
N LEU A 23 7.60 2.72 2.37
CA LEU A 23 7.14 4.09 2.56
C LEU A 23 5.73 4.37 2.05
N ASN A 24 4.95 3.32 1.73
CA ASN A 24 3.62 3.43 1.14
C ASN A 24 2.52 3.74 2.18
N PHE A 25 2.53 4.95 2.73
CA PHE A 25 1.54 5.43 3.70
C PHE A 25 1.34 6.96 3.66
N SER A 26 0.15 7.43 4.08
CA SER A 26 -0.20 8.82 4.36
C SER A 26 0.06 9.84 3.25
N PHE A 27 -0.27 9.54 1.99
CA PHE A 27 -0.07 10.47 0.86
C PHE A 27 -1.23 11.44 0.59
N TRP A 28 -2.33 11.35 1.33
CA TRP A 28 -3.45 12.28 1.17
C TRP A 28 -3.13 13.64 1.81
N SER A 29 -3.80 14.68 1.33
CA SER A 29 -3.63 16.06 1.78
C SER A 29 -4.86 16.52 2.55
N ASP A 30 -4.65 17.28 3.61
CA ASP A 30 -5.75 17.86 4.39
C ASP A 30 -6.49 18.96 3.59
N ASP A 31 -5.77 19.64 2.69
CA ASP A 31 -6.29 20.62 1.74
C ASP A 31 -5.89 20.25 0.30
N GLU A 32 -6.88 20.21 -0.59
CA GLU A 32 -6.69 19.91 -2.01
C GLU A 32 -5.85 20.98 -2.75
N SER A 33 -5.82 22.21 -2.23
CA SER A 33 -4.96 23.28 -2.74
C SER A 33 -3.48 23.08 -2.34
N GLN A 34 -3.23 22.38 -1.23
CA GLN A 34 -1.91 22.16 -0.64
C GLN A 34 -1.50 20.68 -0.72
N LYS A 35 -1.01 20.30 -1.90
CA LYS A 35 -0.56 18.93 -2.16
C LYS A 35 0.95 18.84 -2.25
N TYR A 36 1.51 17.80 -1.63
CA TYR A 36 2.86 17.33 -1.92
C TYR A 36 2.94 16.91 -3.39
N ARG A 37 3.87 17.51 -4.15
CA ARG A 37 3.98 17.36 -5.60
C ARG A 37 5.41 17.04 -5.98
N ILE A 38 5.57 16.15 -6.94
CA ILE A 38 6.87 15.82 -7.51
C ILE A 38 6.81 15.88 -9.02
N LYS A 39 7.72 16.63 -9.62
CA LYS A 39 7.94 16.71 -11.06
C LYS A 39 9.03 15.71 -11.45
N PHE A 40 8.69 14.81 -12.36
CA PHE A 40 9.63 13.83 -12.90
C PHE A 40 9.34 13.59 -14.38
N ASN A 41 10.39 13.68 -15.21
CA ASN A 41 10.30 13.57 -16.68
C ASN A 41 9.20 14.44 -17.31
N GLY A 42 9.10 15.70 -16.89
CA GLY A 42 8.16 16.68 -17.46
C GLY A 42 6.70 16.53 -17.01
N LYS A 43 6.38 15.55 -16.16
CA LYS A 43 5.04 15.35 -15.59
C LYS A 43 5.06 15.59 -14.08
N GLU A 44 3.98 16.15 -13.57
CA GLU A 44 3.74 16.32 -12.13
C GLU A 44 2.90 15.17 -11.57
N TYR A 45 3.24 14.72 -10.37
CA TYR A 45 2.59 13.62 -9.66
C TYR A 45 2.19 14.04 -8.25
N THR A 46 1.06 13.51 -7.77
CA THR A 46 0.50 13.69 -6.42
C THR A 46 0.12 12.34 -5.81
N GLY A 47 -0.24 12.31 -4.53
CA GLY A 47 -0.62 11.06 -3.84
C GLY A 47 0.51 10.03 -3.87
N TYR A 48 0.19 8.74 -3.93
CA TYR A 48 1.19 7.67 -4.03
C TYR A 48 2.17 7.86 -5.20
N TRP A 49 1.68 8.34 -6.36
CA TRP A 49 2.53 8.54 -7.53
C TRP A 49 3.62 9.59 -7.32
N SER A 50 3.43 10.56 -6.43
CA SER A 50 4.48 11.52 -6.08
C SER A 50 5.67 10.84 -5.38
N TRP A 51 5.41 9.83 -4.55
CA TRP A 51 6.46 9.03 -3.93
C TRP A 51 7.19 8.19 -4.97
N CYS A 52 6.47 7.49 -5.86
CA CYS A 52 7.09 6.77 -6.97
C CYS A 52 7.97 7.69 -7.83
N ALA A 53 7.51 8.92 -8.10
CA ALA A 53 8.29 9.91 -8.83
C ALA A 53 9.54 10.37 -8.05
N ALA A 54 9.46 10.59 -6.74
CA ALA A 54 10.59 10.96 -5.90
C ALA A 54 11.64 9.84 -5.83
N LEU A 55 11.20 8.59 -5.66
CA LEU A 55 12.07 7.41 -5.68
C LEU A 55 12.83 7.29 -7.02
N ASN A 56 12.11 7.43 -8.14
CA ASN A 56 12.75 7.44 -9.46
C ASN A 56 13.69 8.61 -9.69
N ARG A 57 13.33 9.81 -9.19
CA ARG A 57 14.19 10.99 -9.24
C ARG A 57 15.49 10.77 -8.47
N ALA A 58 15.41 10.14 -7.29
CA ALA A 58 16.58 9.79 -6.50
C ALA A 58 17.49 8.80 -7.23
N LEU A 59 16.92 7.72 -7.77
CA LEU A 59 17.65 6.71 -8.54
C LEU A 59 18.30 7.29 -9.81
N LYS A 60 17.60 8.18 -10.52
CA LYS A 60 18.13 8.88 -11.71
C LYS A 60 19.31 9.81 -11.37
N ASN A 61 19.37 10.29 -10.13
CA ASN A 61 20.44 11.14 -9.62
C ASN A 61 21.49 10.34 -8.83
N ASP A 62 21.63 9.04 -9.12
CA ASP A 62 22.61 8.12 -8.52
C ASP A 62 22.55 8.03 -6.98
N VAL A 63 21.39 8.32 -6.37
CA VAL A 63 21.17 8.11 -4.95
C VAL A 63 20.85 6.63 -4.72
N ASN A 64 21.68 5.96 -3.92
CA ASN A 64 21.54 4.53 -3.61
C ASN A 64 20.45 4.25 -2.54
N ILE A 65 19.25 4.78 -2.76
CA ILE A 65 18.11 4.70 -1.83
C ILE A 65 17.55 3.28 -1.66
N THR A 66 17.98 2.31 -2.48
CA THR A 66 17.57 0.91 -2.38
C THR A 66 18.58 0.01 -1.65
N ASP A 67 19.69 0.57 -1.16
CA ASP A 67 20.70 -0.15 -0.38
C ASP A 67 20.44 -0.02 1.12
N ALA A 68 20.33 -1.16 1.81
CA ALA A 68 20.10 -1.21 3.25
C ALA A 68 21.16 -0.48 4.07
N ASN A 69 22.43 -0.49 3.66
CA ASN A 69 23.48 0.27 4.35
C ASN A 69 23.24 1.78 4.28
N PHE A 70 22.73 2.25 3.14
CA PHE A 70 22.43 3.66 2.93
C PHE A 70 21.25 4.09 3.81
N TYR A 71 20.11 3.40 3.73
CA TYR A 71 18.92 3.82 4.46
C TYR A 71 18.87 3.41 5.94
N ALA A 72 19.67 2.43 6.38
CA ALA A 72 19.91 2.17 7.81
C ALA A 72 20.52 3.38 8.54
N ASN A 73 21.28 4.22 7.81
CA ASN A 73 22.02 5.36 8.34
C ASN A 73 21.54 6.71 7.80
N ILE A 74 20.45 6.74 7.02
CA ILE A 74 19.97 7.96 6.39
C ILE A 74 19.62 9.01 7.44
N THR A 75 19.99 10.26 7.22
CA THR A 75 19.60 11.37 8.08
C THR A 75 18.26 11.96 7.63
N GLU A 76 17.54 12.60 8.54
CA GLU A 76 16.32 13.32 8.20
C GLU A 76 16.56 14.36 7.10
N LYS A 77 17.63 15.15 7.23
CA LYS A 77 18.06 16.09 6.18
C LYS A 77 18.22 15.39 4.83
N LYS A 78 18.87 14.22 4.79
CA LYS A 78 19.10 13.52 3.53
C LYS A 78 17.79 12.99 2.93
N LEU A 79 16.90 12.46 3.75
CA LEU A 79 15.59 12.01 3.27
C LEU A 79 14.72 13.19 2.83
N ALA A 80 14.79 14.34 3.52
CA ALA A 80 14.11 15.58 3.13
C ALA A 80 14.58 16.08 1.76
N GLU A 81 15.87 15.98 1.46
CA GLU A 81 16.42 16.33 0.14
C GLU A 81 15.88 15.41 -0.97
N ILE A 82 15.81 14.11 -0.70
CA ILE A 82 15.28 13.10 -1.63
C ILE A 82 13.79 13.35 -1.89
N LEU A 83 13.03 13.55 -0.82
CA LEU A 83 11.58 13.78 -0.82
C LEU A 83 11.24 15.27 -0.96
N LYS A 84 12.15 16.09 -1.48
CA LYS A 84 11.90 17.53 -1.63
C LYS A 84 10.73 17.76 -2.58
N SER A 85 9.68 18.40 -2.07
CA SER A 85 8.52 18.77 -2.88
C SER A 85 8.88 19.80 -3.95
N ASP A 86 8.20 19.72 -5.09
CA ASP A 86 8.18 20.76 -6.12
C ASP A 86 7.03 21.78 -5.89
N SER A 87 6.34 21.69 -4.75
CA SER A 87 5.38 22.66 -4.20
C SER A 87 5.80 23.13 -2.81
N ASP A 88 5.04 24.07 -2.23
CA ASP A 88 5.25 24.55 -0.86
C ASP A 88 4.80 23.56 0.23
N THR A 89 4.14 22.46 -0.15
CA THR A 89 3.68 21.44 0.79
C THR A 89 4.72 20.34 0.93
N PRO A 90 5.30 20.12 2.13
CA PRO A 90 6.26 19.05 2.35
C PRO A 90 5.57 17.67 2.37
N ILE A 91 6.37 16.60 2.27
CA ILE A 91 5.85 15.25 2.48
C ILE A 91 5.43 15.09 3.95
N PRO A 92 4.23 14.55 4.23
CA PRO A 92 3.83 14.27 5.61
C PRO A 92 4.67 13.15 6.23
N LEU A 93 4.78 13.19 7.56
CA LEU A 93 5.43 12.16 8.39
C LEU A 93 6.90 11.90 8.02
N LEU A 94 7.67 12.97 7.80
CA LEU A 94 9.08 12.84 7.41
C LEU A 94 9.91 12.09 8.46
N GLU A 95 9.73 12.43 9.75
CA GLU A 95 10.45 11.78 10.85
C GLU A 95 10.15 10.28 10.91
N GLU A 96 8.89 9.90 10.77
CA GLU A 96 8.46 8.50 10.76
C GLU A 96 8.98 7.77 9.53
N ARG A 97 9.02 8.41 8.34
CA ARG A 97 9.62 7.83 7.14
C ARG A 97 11.11 7.53 7.34
N VAL A 98 11.84 8.42 8.03
CA VAL A 98 13.24 8.15 8.42
C VAL A 98 13.32 6.96 9.37
N ALA A 99 12.47 6.92 10.41
CA ALA A 99 12.47 5.85 11.39
C ALA A 99 12.17 4.48 10.74
N VAL A 100 11.14 4.42 9.89
CA VAL A 100 10.72 3.21 9.17
C VAL A 100 11.82 2.73 8.21
N LEU A 101 12.46 3.63 7.45
CA LEU A 101 13.59 3.25 6.61
C LEU A 101 14.76 2.71 7.42
N ARG A 102 15.14 3.39 8.50
CA ARG A 102 16.25 2.95 9.36
C ARG A 102 15.98 1.59 9.99
N GLU A 103 14.75 1.36 10.47
CA GLU A 103 14.30 0.06 10.97
C GLU A 103 14.49 -1.02 9.90
N ALA A 104 13.93 -0.81 8.71
CA ALA A 104 14.03 -1.77 7.62
C ALA A 104 15.49 -2.07 7.24
N GLY A 105 16.34 -1.04 7.22
CA GLY A 105 17.76 -1.18 6.91
C GLY A 105 18.49 -2.03 7.94
N LYS A 106 18.29 -1.76 9.23
CA LYS A 106 18.89 -2.54 10.32
C LYS A 106 18.46 -4.00 10.28
N VAL A 107 17.16 -4.26 10.13
CA VAL A 107 16.61 -5.62 10.03
C VAL A 107 17.24 -6.37 8.87
N LEU A 108 17.37 -5.73 7.71
CA LEU A 108 17.99 -6.35 6.54
C LEU A 108 19.46 -6.66 6.76
N LEU A 109 20.22 -5.74 7.35
CA LEU A 109 21.64 -5.95 7.64
C LEU A 109 21.86 -7.08 8.65
N GLU A 110 21.02 -7.16 9.68
CA GLU A 110 21.15 -8.12 10.77
C GLU A 110 20.67 -9.53 10.38
N LYS A 111 19.56 -9.65 9.65
CA LYS A 111 18.88 -10.94 9.41
C LYS A 111 18.97 -11.44 7.97
N TYR A 112 19.23 -10.55 7.02
CA TYR A 112 19.06 -10.84 5.59
C TYR A 112 20.28 -10.42 4.74
N GLU A 113 21.45 -10.28 5.35
CA GLU A 113 22.71 -9.90 4.69
C GLU A 113 22.60 -8.61 3.85
N GLY A 114 21.78 -7.67 4.33
CA GLY A 114 21.52 -6.38 3.67
C GLY A 114 20.63 -6.44 2.42
N LYS A 115 20.03 -7.59 2.10
CA LYS A 115 19.26 -7.78 0.86
C LYS A 115 17.87 -8.36 1.14
N PHE A 116 16.81 -7.63 0.76
CA PHE A 116 15.44 -8.12 0.90
C PHE A 116 15.17 -9.41 0.09
N LEU A 117 15.96 -9.65 -0.97
CA LEU A 117 15.96 -10.93 -1.70
C LEU A 117 16.11 -12.15 -0.77
N ASN A 118 16.91 -12.05 0.30
CA ASN A 118 17.10 -13.18 1.22
C ASN A 118 15.85 -13.43 2.08
N CYS A 119 15.05 -12.39 2.37
CA CYS A 119 13.73 -12.53 2.99
C CYS A 119 12.76 -13.25 2.04
N VAL A 120 12.71 -12.83 0.77
CA VAL A 120 11.87 -13.48 -0.26
C VAL A 120 12.28 -14.95 -0.47
N LYS A 121 13.57 -15.27 -0.50
CA LYS A 121 14.01 -16.68 -0.59
C LYS A 121 13.57 -17.52 0.61
N ALA A 122 13.57 -16.94 1.81
CA ALA A 122 13.19 -17.62 3.05
C ALA A 122 11.70 -17.99 3.11
N CYS A 123 10.83 -17.34 2.32
CA CYS A 123 9.40 -17.67 2.30
C CYS A 123 9.06 -18.95 1.53
N ASN A 124 10.03 -19.56 0.83
CA ASN A 124 9.85 -20.78 0.05
C ASN A 124 8.63 -20.74 -0.90
N LYS A 125 8.46 -19.61 -1.62
CA LYS A 125 7.35 -19.39 -2.56
C LYS A 125 5.95 -19.43 -1.92
N SER A 126 5.83 -19.09 -0.63
CA SER A 126 4.55 -18.88 0.05
C SER A 126 4.35 -17.39 0.35
N ALA A 127 3.26 -16.82 -0.18
CA ALA A 127 2.77 -15.47 0.09
C ALA A 127 2.48 -15.26 1.58
N GLN A 128 1.83 -16.22 2.23
CA GLN A 128 1.59 -16.18 3.68
C GLN A 128 2.89 -16.19 4.49
N SER A 129 3.83 -17.03 4.08
CA SER A 129 5.13 -17.09 4.76
C SER A 129 5.90 -15.78 4.60
N LEU A 130 5.87 -15.15 3.42
CA LEU A 130 6.51 -13.85 3.21
C LEU A 130 5.85 -12.76 4.06
N LEU A 131 4.51 -12.72 4.08
CA LEU A 131 3.75 -11.79 4.93
C LEU A 131 4.13 -11.96 6.41
N GLN A 132 4.18 -13.20 6.91
CA GLN A 132 4.54 -13.48 8.30
C GLN A 132 5.99 -13.09 8.61
N LEU A 133 6.94 -13.36 7.71
CA LEU A 133 8.33 -12.93 7.87
C LEU A 133 8.43 -11.41 7.97
N VAL A 134 7.72 -10.69 7.09
CA VAL A 134 7.69 -9.22 7.06
C VAL A 134 7.11 -8.66 8.37
N VAL A 135 5.91 -9.11 8.78
CA VAL A 135 5.26 -8.63 10.01
C VAL A 135 6.08 -8.97 11.26
N ARG A 136 6.69 -10.16 11.30
CA ARG A 136 7.53 -10.59 12.43
C ARG A 136 8.78 -9.74 12.54
N ASP A 137 9.50 -9.54 11.45
CA ASP A 137 10.86 -8.98 11.50
C ASP A 137 10.92 -7.47 11.33
N PHE A 138 9.91 -6.85 10.71
CA PHE A 138 9.82 -5.41 10.46
C PHE A 138 8.64 -4.81 11.26
N PRO A 139 8.85 -4.37 12.52
CA PRO A 139 7.78 -3.92 13.41
C PRO A 139 6.85 -2.84 12.82
N SER A 140 7.37 -1.95 11.98
CA SER A 140 6.57 -0.93 11.31
C SER A 140 5.44 -1.50 10.44
N TYR A 141 5.54 -2.74 9.97
CA TYR A 141 4.49 -3.41 9.21
C TYR A 141 3.35 -4.00 10.06
N ARG A 142 3.45 -3.98 11.41
CA ARG A 142 2.46 -4.57 12.34
C ARG A 142 1.23 -3.69 12.53
N ASP A 143 0.48 -3.54 11.45
CA ASP A 143 -0.81 -2.86 11.39
C ASP A 143 -1.91 -3.69 12.07
N GLU A 144 -2.11 -3.41 13.35
CA GLU A 144 -2.97 -4.14 14.29
C GLU A 144 -3.74 -3.20 15.21
N ALA A 145 -4.92 -3.64 15.65
CA ALA A 145 -5.79 -2.88 16.54
C ALA A 145 -6.53 -3.82 17.52
N ASP A 146 -7.06 -3.25 18.60
CA ASP A 146 -7.96 -3.95 19.52
C ASP A 146 -9.42 -3.58 19.21
N TYR A 147 -10.24 -4.58 18.90
CA TYR A 147 -11.65 -4.40 18.57
C TYR A 147 -12.52 -5.30 19.43
N GLN A 148 -13.35 -4.68 20.28
CA GLN A 148 -14.27 -5.40 21.18
C GLN A 148 -13.57 -6.51 21.99
N GLY A 149 -12.37 -6.22 22.50
CA GLY A 149 -11.57 -7.15 23.30
C GLY A 149 -10.85 -8.24 22.49
N LYS A 150 -10.84 -8.17 21.15
CA LYS A 150 -10.09 -9.05 20.27
C LYS A 150 -9.00 -8.28 19.54
N ARG A 151 -7.79 -8.82 19.52
CA ARG A 151 -6.71 -8.31 18.67
C ARG A 151 -7.02 -8.68 17.21
N VAL A 152 -7.03 -7.68 16.33
CA VAL A 152 -7.24 -7.84 14.89
C VAL A 152 -6.07 -7.25 14.13
N SER A 153 -5.89 -7.69 12.88
CA SER A 153 -4.78 -7.30 12.03
C SER A 153 -5.24 -7.01 10.62
N PHE A 154 -4.68 -5.97 10.02
CA PHE A 154 -4.90 -5.60 8.62
C PHE A 154 -3.66 -5.83 7.77
N TYR A 155 -2.47 -5.60 8.34
CA TYR A 155 -1.17 -5.78 7.68
C TYR A 155 -1.10 -5.18 6.27
N LYS A 156 -1.76 -4.02 6.06
CA LYS A 156 -2.02 -3.46 4.72
C LYS A 156 -0.75 -3.34 3.87
N ARG A 157 0.31 -2.72 4.39
CA ARG A 157 1.58 -2.59 3.66
C ARG A 157 2.27 -3.92 3.41
N ALA A 158 2.13 -4.89 4.30
CA ALA A 158 2.73 -6.21 4.11
C ALA A 158 2.00 -6.97 2.99
N GLN A 159 0.66 -6.86 2.95
CA GLN A 159 -0.14 -7.42 1.87
C GLN A 159 0.20 -6.77 0.52
N ILE A 160 0.32 -5.43 0.46
CA ILE A 160 0.77 -4.73 -0.75
C ILE A 160 2.14 -5.23 -1.18
N LEU A 161 3.10 -5.33 -0.27
CA LEU A 161 4.46 -5.77 -0.61
C LEU A 161 4.46 -7.14 -1.28
N VAL A 162 3.68 -8.10 -0.75
CA VAL A 162 3.57 -9.43 -1.38
C VAL A 162 2.90 -9.34 -2.75
N ALA A 163 1.82 -8.57 -2.86
CA ALA A 163 1.07 -8.41 -4.11
C ALA A 163 1.86 -7.67 -5.19
N ASP A 164 2.61 -6.63 -4.85
CA ASP A 164 3.45 -5.88 -5.77
C ASP A 164 4.60 -6.75 -6.25
N ILE A 165 5.24 -7.55 -5.38
CA ILE A 165 6.26 -8.53 -5.82
C ILE A 165 5.63 -9.55 -6.78
N TRP A 166 4.45 -10.08 -6.47
CA TRP A 166 3.76 -11.01 -7.36
C TRP A 166 3.46 -10.38 -8.73
N ALA A 167 2.86 -9.19 -8.76
CA ALA A 167 2.46 -8.49 -9.97
C ALA A 167 3.67 -8.04 -10.81
N CYS A 168 4.69 -7.48 -10.16
CA CYS A 168 5.92 -7.00 -10.80
C CYS A 168 6.72 -8.10 -11.50
N PHE A 169 6.66 -9.33 -11.00
CA PHE A 169 7.32 -10.48 -11.60
C PHE A 169 6.35 -11.41 -12.35
N GLU A 170 5.10 -10.97 -12.56
CA GLU A 170 4.06 -11.71 -13.28
C GLU A 170 3.84 -13.15 -12.75
N GLY A 171 3.93 -13.34 -11.43
CA GLY A 171 3.82 -14.67 -10.82
C GLY A 171 5.01 -15.60 -11.10
N LYS A 172 6.14 -15.09 -11.59
CA LYS A 172 7.35 -15.86 -11.94
C LYS A 172 8.52 -15.44 -11.05
N SER A 173 9.60 -16.22 -11.06
CA SER A 173 10.86 -15.88 -10.38
C SER A 173 10.62 -15.51 -8.90
N TYR A 174 10.94 -14.28 -8.48
CA TYR A 174 10.75 -13.80 -7.10
C TYR A 174 9.30 -13.53 -6.71
N GLY A 175 8.38 -13.44 -7.69
CA GLY A 175 6.94 -13.29 -7.46
C GLY A 175 6.16 -14.59 -7.63
N GLU A 176 6.83 -15.73 -7.78
CA GLU A 176 6.17 -17.03 -7.82
C GLU A 176 5.72 -17.43 -6.40
N PHE A 177 4.41 -17.34 -6.15
CA PHE A 177 3.79 -17.78 -4.90
C PHE A 177 2.70 -18.81 -5.16
N HIS A 178 2.74 -19.95 -4.47
CA HIS A 178 1.78 -21.04 -4.68
C HIS A 178 0.43 -20.83 -3.98
N ASP A 179 0.33 -19.85 -3.09
CA ASP A 179 -0.83 -19.51 -2.25
C ASP A 179 -1.18 -18.01 -2.34
N ILE A 180 -0.89 -17.35 -3.46
CA ILE A 180 -1.11 -15.91 -3.65
C ILE A 180 -2.56 -15.47 -3.36
N ASP A 181 -3.52 -16.34 -3.63
CA ASP A 181 -4.96 -16.07 -3.45
C ASP A 181 -5.38 -15.94 -1.97
N THR A 182 -4.46 -16.19 -1.04
CA THR A 182 -4.66 -15.95 0.39
C THR A 182 -4.44 -14.49 0.80
N ILE A 183 -3.86 -13.66 -0.07
CA ILE A 183 -3.68 -12.23 0.17
C ILE A 183 -5.00 -11.52 -0.09
N THR A 184 -5.47 -10.76 0.90
CA THR A 184 -6.74 -10.03 0.81
C THR A 184 -6.55 -8.66 0.16
N MET A 185 -7.63 -7.89 0.04
CA MET A 185 -7.57 -6.49 -0.39
C MET A 185 -6.78 -5.60 0.59
N PHE A 186 -6.37 -4.41 0.16
CA PHE A 186 -5.53 -3.52 0.94
C PHE A 186 -6.39 -2.47 1.63
N ALA A 187 -6.75 -2.73 2.89
CA ALA A 187 -7.67 -1.89 3.66
C ALA A 187 -7.12 -0.49 3.96
N ASP A 188 -7.31 0.44 3.02
CA ASP A 188 -6.92 1.84 3.09
C ASP A 188 -8.15 2.78 3.29
N TYR A 189 -7.92 4.10 3.17
CA TYR A 189 -8.97 5.12 3.30
C TYR A 189 -9.73 5.42 1.99
N ARG A 190 -9.30 4.91 0.83
CA ARG A 190 -9.90 5.20 -0.48
C ARG A 190 -10.79 4.09 -1.02
N ILE A 191 -10.39 2.83 -0.89
CA ILE A 191 -11.18 1.67 -1.36
C ILE A 191 -12.60 1.64 -0.78
N PRO A 192 -12.84 1.98 0.51
CA PRO A 192 -14.20 2.02 1.04
C PRO A 192 -15.13 2.95 0.26
N GLN A 193 -14.61 4.01 -0.38
CA GLN A 193 -15.41 4.91 -1.21
C GLN A 193 -15.97 4.19 -2.45
N ALA A 194 -15.15 3.40 -3.14
CA ALA A 194 -15.57 2.65 -4.32
C ALA A 194 -16.60 1.57 -3.95
N LEU A 195 -16.34 0.83 -2.87
CA LEU A 195 -17.27 -0.19 -2.38
C LEU A 195 -18.63 0.41 -1.97
N TYR A 196 -18.62 1.58 -1.33
CA TYR A 196 -19.85 2.31 -1.01
C TYR A 196 -20.59 2.76 -2.28
N HIS A 197 -19.88 3.29 -3.28
CA HIS A 197 -20.48 3.70 -4.55
C HIS A 197 -21.18 2.55 -5.27
N PHE A 198 -20.57 1.37 -5.31
CA PHE A 198 -21.18 0.17 -5.90
C PHE A 198 -22.30 -0.44 -5.04
N GLY A 199 -22.56 0.09 -3.85
CA GLY A 199 -23.55 -0.45 -2.90
C GLY A 199 -23.10 -1.74 -2.20
N ALA A 200 -21.81 -2.11 -2.30
CA ALA A 200 -21.24 -3.25 -1.59
C ALA A 200 -21.00 -2.94 -0.10
N LEU A 201 -20.84 -1.66 0.26
CA LEU A 201 -20.80 -1.17 1.63
C LEU A 201 -21.89 -0.13 1.86
N SER A 202 -22.35 -0.04 3.11
CA SER A 202 -23.20 1.06 3.58
C SER A 202 -22.75 1.50 4.97
N TYR A 203 -22.94 2.77 5.26
CA TYR A 203 -22.61 3.36 6.56
C TYR A 203 -23.89 3.65 7.33
N SER A 204 -23.84 3.47 8.66
CA SER A 204 -24.90 3.97 9.53
C SER A 204 -24.98 5.51 9.45
N GLU A 205 -26.14 6.08 9.77
CA GLU A 205 -26.29 7.54 9.79
C GLU A 205 -25.35 8.22 10.78
N GLU A 206 -25.05 7.54 11.89
CA GLU A 206 -24.06 7.99 12.88
C GLU A 206 -22.65 8.07 12.27
N LEU A 207 -22.19 7.00 11.60
CA LEU A 207 -20.88 6.97 10.95
C LEU A 207 -20.80 8.00 9.81
N LYS A 208 -21.85 8.13 9.00
CA LYS A 208 -21.90 9.17 7.95
C LYS A 208 -21.74 10.56 8.54
N LYS A 209 -22.45 10.87 9.63
CA LYS A 209 -22.35 12.17 10.31
C LYS A 209 -20.95 12.39 10.88
N TYR A 210 -20.34 11.34 11.43
CA TYR A 210 -18.97 11.39 11.94
C TYR A 210 -17.96 11.69 10.83
N LEU A 211 -18.01 10.97 9.70
CA LEU A 211 -17.12 11.17 8.56
C LEU A 211 -17.29 12.56 7.90
N LYS A 212 -18.53 13.05 7.80
CA LYS A 212 -18.83 14.41 7.29
C LYS A 212 -18.30 15.54 8.16
N ALA A 213 -17.94 15.25 9.42
CA ALA A 213 -17.29 16.25 10.28
C ALA A 213 -15.80 16.42 9.95
N GLU A 214 -15.24 15.59 9.06
CA GLU A 214 -13.85 15.65 8.56
C GLU A 214 -12.79 15.69 9.67
N LYS A 215 -13.12 15.13 10.84
CA LYS A 215 -12.21 15.08 11.98
C LYS A 215 -11.13 14.02 11.74
N MET A 216 -9.91 14.37 12.13
CA MET A 216 -8.80 13.42 12.16
C MET A 216 -9.09 12.32 13.18
N MET A 217 -9.08 11.08 12.72
CA MET A 217 -9.22 9.86 13.52
C MET A 217 -7.86 9.42 14.06
N GLN A 218 -7.91 8.62 15.13
CA GLN A 218 -6.74 7.96 15.70
C GLN A 218 -6.66 6.52 15.20
N THR A 219 -5.45 5.99 15.12
CA THR A 219 -5.25 4.58 14.81
C THR A 219 -5.82 3.70 15.90
N GLY A 220 -6.62 2.71 15.51
CA GLY A 220 -7.35 1.82 16.40
C GLY A 220 -8.75 2.34 16.78
N ASP A 221 -9.17 3.51 16.28
CA ASP A 221 -10.52 4.00 16.53
C ASP A 221 -11.56 3.00 16.00
N ARG A 222 -12.63 2.82 16.77
CA ARG A 222 -13.68 1.82 16.45
C ARG A 222 -14.19 1.95 15.01
N TYR A 223 -14.50 3.15 14.55
CA TYR A 223 -14.99 3.38 13.20
C TYR A 223 -13.93 3.14 12.12
N GLU A 224 -12.66 3.42 12.39
CA GLU A 224 -11.56 3.12 11.46
C GLU A 224 -11.48 1.61 11.26
N VAL A 225 -11.43 0.87 12.37
CA VAL A 225 -11.34 -0.59 12.38
C VAL A 225 -12.57 -1.23 11.73
N GLU A 226 -13.78 -0.73 12.00
CA GLU A 226 -15.02 -1.18 11.37
C GLU A 226 -14.99 -0.97 9.85
N ILE A 227 -14.61 0.22 9.37
CA ILE A 227 -14.54 0.51 7.93
C ILE A 227 -13.55 -0.44 7.24
N ARG A 228 -12.34 -0.57 7.82
CA ARG A 228 -11.27 -1.40 7.25
C ARG A 228 -11.65 -2.89 7.23
N GLY A 229 -12.18 -3.41 8.33
CA GLY A 229 -12.62 -4.80 8.44
C GLY A 229 -13.78 -5.13 7.49
N CYS A 230 -14.80 -4.27 7.44
CA CYS A 230 -15.92 -4.43 6.51
C CYS A 230 -15.48 -4.35 5.05
N SER A 231 -14.48 -3.52 4.72
CA SER A 231 -13.94 -3.41 3.35
C SER A 231 -13.25 -4.68 2.90
N ILE A 232 -12.46 -5.31 3.78
CA ILE A 232 -11.87 -6.63 3.51
C ILE A 232 -12.97 -7.64 3.23
N TRP A 233 -13.94 -7.75 4.15
CA TRP A 233 -15.00 -8.74 4.04
C TRP A 233 -15.86 -8.55 2.79
N ALA A 234 -16.23 -7.30 2.47
CA ALA A 234 -17.00 -6.99 1.26
C ALA A 234 -16.24 -7.40 -0.01
N THR A 235 -14.93 -7.14 -0.08
CA THR A 235 -14.12 -7.57 -1.23
C THR A 235 -14.00 -9.09 -1.33
N GLU A 236 -13.86 -9.81 -0.20
CA GLU A 236 -13.86 -11.28 -0.21
C GLU A 236 -15.20 -11.85 -0.74
N MET A 237 -16.33 -11.25 -0.36
CA MET A 237 -17.64 -11.62 -0.90
C MET A 237 -17.75 -11.34 -2.41
N VAL A 238 -17.19 -10.22 -2.88
CA VAL A 238 -17.11 -9.91 -4.32
C VAL A 238 -16.22 -10.92 -5.05
N ALA A 239 -15.09 -11.32 -4.46
CA ALA A 239 -14.18 -12.31 -5.02
C ALA A 239 -14.85 -13.67 -5.16
N GLU A 240 -15.55 -14.13 -4.11
CA GLU A 240 -16.34 -15.36 -4.14
C GLU A 240 -17.39 -15.30 -5.25
N LYS A 241 -18.16 -14.20 -5.32
CA LYS A 241 -19.21 -14.06 -6.32
C LYS A 241 -18.65 -14.01 -7.74
N THR A 242 -17.50 -13.38 -7.94
CA THR A 242 -16.83 -13.28 -9.23
C THR A 242 -16.32 -14.66 -9.67
N ARG A 243 -15.77 -15.46 -8.76
CA ARG A 243 -15.38 -16.85 -9.03
C ARG A 243 -16.57 -17.70 -9.47
N GLU A 244 -17.72 -17.60 -8.80
CA GLU A 244 -18.95 -18.30 -9.24
C GLU A 244 -19.40 -17.93 -10.66
N LEU A 245 -19.22 -16.66 -11.05
CA LEU A 245 -19.59 -16.19 -12.39
C LEU A 245 -18.61 -16.72 -13.45
N ILE A 246 -17.31 -16.73 -13.14
CA ILE A 246 -16.26 -17.31 -13.99
C ILE A 246 -16.51 -18.81 -14.22
N GLU A 247 -16.85 -19.56 -13.17
CA GLU A 247 -17.14 -21.00 -13.29
C GLU A 247 -18.33 -21.31 -14.21
N LYS A 248 -19.29 -20.39 -14.31
CA LYS A 248 -20.48 -20.53 -15.17
C LYS A 248 -20.20 -20.14 -16.63
N ASP A 249 -19.10 -19.43 -16.90
CA ASP A 249 -18.70 -19.02 -18.23
C ASP A 249 -17.42 -19.73 -18.66
N SER A 250 -17.58 -20.78 -19.47
CA SER A 250 -16.46 -21.57 -19.99
C SER A 250 -15.38 -20.77 -20.74
N SER A 251 -15.71 -19.55 -21.23
CA SER A 251 -14.74 -18.67 -21.88
C SER A 251 -13.76 -18.01 -20.90
N LEU A 252 -14.07 -18.00 -19.59
CA LEU A 252 -13.30 -17.34 -18.54
C LEU A 252 -12.53 -18.33 -17.64
N LYS A 253 -12.56 -19.63 -17.93
CA LYS A 253 -12.02 -20.69 -17.04
C LYS A 253 -10.54 -20.54 -16.63
N ASP A 254 -9.74 -19.83 -17.42
CA ASP A 254 -8.30 -19.62 -17.20
C ASP A 254 -8.00 -18.23 -16.59
N VAL A 255 -9.03 -17.45 -16.28
CA VAL A 255 -8.88 -16.12 -15.65
C VAL A 255 -8.60 -16.30 -14.17
N LEU A 256 -7.41 -15.88 -13.74
CA LEU A 256 -7.08 -15.77 -12.33
C LEU A 256 -7.96 -14.68 -11.68
N MET A 257 -8.59 -15.01 -10.55
CA MET A 257 -9.41 -14.07 -9.79
C MET A 257 -9.11 -14.17 -8.30
N ASN A 258 -8.58 -13.09 -7.73
CA ASN A 258 -8.33 -12.95 -6.30
C ASN A 258 -8.56 -11.51 -5.83
N SER A 259 -8.52 -11.30 -4.52
CA SER A 259 -8.81 -10.02 -3.89
C SER A 259 -7.83 -8.91 -4.25
N ILE A 260 -6.58 -9.25 -4.62
CA ILE A 260 -5.59 -8.30 -5.14
C ILE A 260 -6.11 -7.64 -6.44
N LEU A 261 -6.61 -8.43 -7.38
CA LEU A 261 -7.09 -7.92 -8.66
C LEU A 261 -8.33 -7.03 -8.49
N ILE A 262 -9.21 -7.38 -7.56
CA ILE A 262 -10.39 -6.57 -7.23
C ILE A 262 -9.95 -5.26 -6.56
N ASP A 263 -9.00 -5.30 -5.64
CA ASP A 263 -8.44 -4.10 -5.01
C ASP A 263 -7.85 -3.14 -6.07
N HIS A 264 -7.01 -3.66 -6.97
CA HIS A 264 -6.45 -2.87 -8.07
C HIS A 264 -7.53 -2.21 -8.93
N TYR A 265 -8.61 -2.94 -9.23
CA TYR A 265 -9.76 -2.41 -9.95
C TYR A 265 -10.45 -1.28 -9.17
N LEU A 266 -10.77 -1.51 -7.88
CA LEU A 266 -11.43 -0.51 -7.02
C LEU A 266 -10.58 0.74 -6.85
N TRP A 267 -9.26 0.58 -6.74
CA TRP A 267 -8.31 1.69 -6.62
C TRP A 267 -8.23 2.53 -7.89
N ASP A 268 -8.06 1.89 -9.05
CA ASP A 268 -8.04 2.56 -10.35
C ASP A 268 -9.39 3.25 -10.61
N PHE A 269 -10.51 2.56 -10.35
CA PHE A 269 -11.86 3.12 -10.50
C PHE A 269 -12.06 4.37 -9.64
N ARG A 270 -11.71 4.33 -8.34
CA ARG A 270 -11.81 5.49 -7.45
C ARG A 270 -10.98 6.66 -7.92
N ARG A 271 -9.80 6.40 -8.49
CA ARG A 271 -8.92 7.47 -9.00
C ARG A 271 -9.53 8.12 -10.24
N ASP A 272 -10.04 7.33 -11.16
CA ASP A 272 -10.60 7.81 -12.41
C ASP A 272 -11.93 8.56 -12.19
N HIS A 273 -12.62 8.28 -11.08
CA HIS A 273 -13.87 8.94 -10.64
C HIS A 273 -13.68 9.84 -9.40
N ALA A 274 -12.47 10.37 -9.18
CA ALA A 274 -12.12 11.06 -7.94
C ALA A 274 -13.03 12.27 -7.60
N GLU A 275 -13.46 13.02 -8.61
CA GLU A 275 -14.31 14.20 -8.43
C GLU A 275 -15.72 13.81 -7.97
N GLU A 276 -16.33 12.81 -8.61
CA GLU A 276 -17.64 12.29 -8.25
C GLU A 276 -17.68 11.70 -6.83
N MET A 277 -16.63 10.96 -6.46
CA MET A 277 -16.53 10.29 -5.16
C MET A 277 -16.34 11.28 -4.02
N ARG A 278 -15.57 12.35 -4.24
CA ARG A 278 -15.27 13.37 -3.23
C ARG A 278 -16.54 14.04 -2.72
N ASP A 279 -17.43 14.40 -3.63
CA ASP A 279 -18.58 15.25 -3.29
C ASP A 279 -19.71 14.44 -2.62
N ASN A 280 -19.69 13.11 -2.75
CA ASN A 280 -20.80 12.24 -2.33
C ASN A 280 -20.45 11.23 -1.24
N ILE A 281 -19.17 10.84 -1.08
CA ILE A 281 -18.78 9.72 -0.22
C ILE A 281 -17.58 10.14 0.63
N PRO A 282 -17.78 10.50 1.91
CA PRO A 282 -16.67 10.86 2.77
C PRO A 282 -15.81 9.62 3.09
N PHE A 283 -14.55 9.86 3.43
CA PHE A 283 -13.60 8.83 3.84
C PHE A 283 -13.03 9.17 5.21
N HIS A 284 -12.48 8.17 5.90
CA HIS A 284 -11.88 8.40 7.22
C HIS A 284 -10.52 9.11 7.07
N HIS A 285 -10.40 10.28 7.70
CA HIS A 285 -9.18 11.07 7.72
C HIS A 285 -8.28 10.58 8.84
N ILE A 286 -7.11 10.02 8.49
CA ILE A 286 -6.16 9.48 9.46
C ILE A 286 -4.74 9.67 8.98
N ARG A 287 -3.85 10.01 9.90
CA ARG A 287 -2.42 10.19 9.62
C ARG A 287 -1.65 9.14 10.41
N CYS A 288 -1.15 8.11 9.74
CA CYS A 288 -0.43 7.02 10.37
C CYS A 288 0.60 6.39 9.41
N ILE A 289 1.46 5.53 9.95
CA ILE A 289 2.47 4.82 9.16
C ILE A 289 1.91 3.60 8.41
N TYR A 290 0.66 3.21 8.63
CA TYR A 290 0.13 1.94 8.15
C TYR A 290 -0.53 2.02 6.77
N TYR A 291 -1.05 3.18 6.34
CA TYR A 291 -1.69 3.36 5.04
C TYR A 291 -1.82 4.82 4.61
#